data_AF-A0AAV0A9D1-F1
#
_entry.id   AF-A0AAV0A9D1-F1
#
_cell.length_a   1.000
_cell.length_b   1.000
_cell.length_c   1.000
_cell.angle_alpha   90.00
_cell.angle_beta   90.00
_cell.angle_gamma   90.00
#
_symmetry.space_group_name_H-M   'P 1'
#
loop_
_entity.id
_entity.type
_entity.pdbx_description
1 polymer ?
#
loop_
_entity_poly.entity_id
_entity_poly.type
_entity_poly.pdbx_seq_one_letter_code
_entity_poly.pdbx_strand_id
1 'polypeptide(L)'
;MSQHNCSKDGPTSQPRLRTLPPAGDSQERSDSPEICHYEKSFHKHSAAPNYTHCGLFGDPHLRTFTDHFQTCKVQGAWPLIDNNYLNVQVTNTPVLPGSAATATSKLTIIFKNFQECVDQKVYQAEMDELPSAFADGSKNGGDKHGANSLKITEKVSGQHVEIQAKYIGTTIVVRQVGRYLTFAVRMPEEVVNAVEDRDSQGLYLCLRGCPLNQQIDFQAFRANAESPGRQAAVSPSPVAPETFPYETAVAKCKEKLPVEDLYYQACVFDLLTTGDVNFTLAAYYALEDGKMLHSNKDKLHLFERTRELPGAVAAAAFTLAPQVLLGPLMLLALLPVLW
;
A
#
# COMPACT_ATOMS: atom_id res chain seq x y z
N MET A 1 76.69 15.20 -4.85
CA MET A 1 75.62 15.81 -4.03
C MET A 1 75.15 17.06 -4.75
N SER A 2 74.05 16.97 -5.49
CA SER A 2 73.41 18.09 -6.17
C SER A 2 72.09 18.40 -5.45
N GLN A 3 72.09 19.47 -4.64
CA GLN A 3 70.89 20.02 -4.03
C GLN A 3 70.08 20.75 -5.10
N HIS A 4 68.83 20.36 -5.27
CA HIS A 4 67.85 21.15 -6.02
C HIS A 4 66.94 21.86 -5.03
N ASN A 5 67.08 23.19 -4.97
CA ASN A 5 66.20 24.10 -4.22
C ASN A 5 64.88 24.22 -4.97
N CYS A 6 63.82 23.61 -4.44
CA CYS A 6 62.47 23.90 -4.90
C CYS A 6 61.96 25.16 -4.18
N SER A 7 61.69 26.22 -4.94
CA SER A 7 60.98 27.41 -4.44
C SER A 7 59.52 27.06 -4.17
N LYS A 8 58.93 27.62 -3.10
CA LYS A 8 57.60 27.24 -2.58
C LYS A 8 56.43 28.00 -3.21
N ASP A 9 56.68 28.89 -4.16
CA ASP A 9 55.64 29.71 -4.79
C ASP A 9 55.57 29.45 -6.29
N GLY A 10 54.56 28.68 -6.70
CA GLY A 10 54.10 28.60 -8.09
C GLY A 10 53.16 29.77 -8.41
N PRO A 11 52.90 30.07 -9.70
CA PRO A 11 52.08 31.22 -10.08
C PRO A 11 50.65 31.07 -9.53
N THR A 12 50.30 31.90 -8.54
CA THR A 12 48.95 31.98 -8.01
C THR A 12 48.01 32.51 -9.08
N SER A 13 47.03 31.69 -9.46
CA SER A 13 45.88 32.10 -10.26
C SER A 13 45.15 33.25 -9.57
N GLN A 14 44.90 34.34 -10.30
CA GLN A 14 44.16 35.50 -9.80
C GLN A 14 42.77 35.09 -9.26
N PRO A 15 42.26 35.75 -8.21
CA PRO A 15 40.95 35.43 -7.67
C PRO A 15 39.89 35.82 -8.69
N ARG A 16 39.10 34.85 -9.15
CA ARG A 16 37.87 35.14 -9.89
C ARG A 16 36.99 36.04 -9.01
N LEU A 17 36.71 37.24 -9.49
CA LEU A 17 35.63 38.09 -8.98
C LEU A 17 34.37 37.22 -8.88
N ARG A 18 33.90 36.98 -7.64
CA ARG A 18 32.58 36.39 -7.40
C ARG A 18 31.55 37.38 -7.94
N THR A 19 31.06 37.14 -9.13
CA THR A 19 29.76 37.65 -9.56
C THR A 19 28.75 37.14 -8.54
N LEU A 20 28.14 38.05 -7.77
CA LEU A 20 26.98 37.70 -6.96
C LEU A 20 25.93 37.08 -7.89
N PRO A 21 25.27 35.98 -7.49
CA PRO A 21 24.07 35.55 -8.21
C PRO A 21 23.04 36.69 -8.12
N PRO A 22 22.28 36.96 -9.18
CA PRO A 22 21.18 37.90 -9.07
C PRO A 22 20.24 37.44 -7.95
N ALA A 23 19.82 38.39 -7.13
CA ALA A 23 18.82 38.16 -6.10
C ALA A 23 17.48 37.85 -6.79
N GLY A 24 16.92 36.68 -6.49
CA GLY A 24 15.58 36.29 -6.91
C GLY A 24 15.54 35.38 -8.13
N ASP A 25 15.50 34.07 -7.90
CA ASP A 25 14.34 33.27 -8.30
C ASP A 25 14.46 31.88 -7.64
N SER A 26 13.75 31.70 -6.54
CA SER A 26 13.41 30.38 -5.99
C SER A 26 12.31 29.73 -6.85
N GLN A 27 12.55 29.64 -8.16
CA GLN A 27 11.82 28.76 -9.05
C GLN A 27 12.69 27.53 -9.26
N GLU A 28 12.37 26.44 -8.55
CA GLU A 28 12.73 25.10 -9.00
C GLU A 28 12.34 25.00 -10.49
N ARG A 29 13.32 24.84 -11.38
CA ARG A 29 13.08 24.62 -12.82
C ARG A 29 12.11 23.45 -12.98
N SER A 30 10.85 23.76 -13.27
CA SER A 30 9.80 22.84 -13.65
C SER A 30 9.96 22.38 -15.11
N ASP A 31 11.19 22.10 -15.54
CA ASP A 31 11.61 22.05 -16.95
C ASP A 31 11.51 20.64 -17.56
N SER A 32 10.65 19.76 -17.06
CA SER A 32 10.39 18.49 -17.76
C SER A 32 9.43 18.72 -18.94
N PRO A 33 9.69 18.12 -20.12
CA PRO A 33 8.80 18.21 -21.27
C PRO A 33 7.37 17.83 -20.92
N GLU A 34 6.38 18.50 -21.53
CA GLU A 34 4.94 18.25 -21.27
C GLU A 34 4.57 16.77 -21.44
N ILE A 35 5.22 16.06 -22.37
CA ILE A 35 5.04 14.62 -22.61
C ILE A 35 5.38 13.75 -21.37
N CYS A 36 6.28 14.22 -20.51
CA CYS A 36 6.68 13.55 -19.27
C CYS A 36 5.83 13.96 -18.06
N HIS A 37 4.69 14.59 -18.30
CA HIS A 37 3.70 14.92 -17.27
C HIS A 37 2.39 14.25 -17.61
N TYR A 38 2.05 13.20 -16.87
CA TYR A 38 0.87 12.36 -17.13
C TYR A 38 -0.42 13.18 -17.29
N GLU A 39 -0.69 14.11 -16.38
CA GLU A 39 -1.90 14.93 -16.44
C GLU A 39 -1.93 15.90 -17.63
N LYS A 40 -0.76 16.33 -18.12
CA LYS A 40 -0.66 17.28 -19.24
C LYS A 40 -0.62 16.58 -20.59
N SER A 41 -0.04 15.38 -20.67
CA SER A 41 0.16 14.66 -21.93
C SER A 41 -0.99 13.71 -22.25
N PHE A 42 -1.43 12.88 -21.31
CA PHE A 42 -2.46 11.87 -21.56
C PHE A 42 -3.87 12.42 -21.45
N HIS A 43 -4.08 13.51 -20.71
CA HIS A 43 -5.43 14.04 -20.39
C HIS A 43 -5.70 15.46 -20.91
N LYS A 44 -4.90 15.96 -21.86
CA LYS A 44 -5.05 17.33 -22.43
C LYS A 44 -6.44 17.61 -23.00
N HIS A 45 -7.17 16.57 -23.42
CA HIS A 45 -8.50 16.64 -24.02
C HIS A 45 -9.51 15.62 -23.43
N SER A 46 -9.26 15.13 -22.22
CA SER A 46 -10.07 14.06 -21.60
C SER A 46 -10.52 14.44 -20.18
N ALA A 47 -11.49 13.68 -19.65
CA ALA A 47 -11.91 13.83 -18.26
C ALA A 47 -10.72 13.57 -17.32
N ALA A 48 -10.68 14.25 -16.17
CA ALA A 48 -9.61 14.07 -15.21
C ALA A 48 -9.50 12.58 -14.79
N PRO A 49 -8.28 12.03 -14.69
CA PRO A 49 -8.10 10.61 -14.40
C PRO A 49 -8.61 10.25 -13.01
N ASN A 50 -9.24 9.08 -12.90
CA ASN A 50 -9.60 8.49 -11.62
C ASN A 50 -8.35 7.96 -10.93
N TYR A 51 -8.07 8.47 -9.74
CA TYR A 51 -6.96 8.02 -8.92
C TYR A 51 -7.45 7.06 -7.84
N THR A 52 -6.70 5.99 -7.62
CA THR A 52 -6.91 5.02 -6.55
C THR A 52 -5.73 5.05 -5.59
N HIS A 53 -5.88 4.39 -4.44
CA HIS A 53 -4.85 4.33 -3.42
C HIS A 53 -4.71 2.92 -2.85
N CYS A 54 -3.47 2.50 -2.61
CA CYS A 54 -3.13 1.27 -1.90
C CYS A 54 -2.19 1.62 -0.73
N GLY A 55 -2.25 0.87 0.36
CA GLY A 55 -1.34 1.01 1.49
C GLY A 55 -1.03 -0.32 2.18
N LEU A 56 0.18 -0.43 2.74
CA LEU A 56 0.65 -1.56 3.55
C LEU A 56 1.34 -1.04 4.81
N PHE A 57 0.91 -1.46 5.99
CA PHE A 57 1.41 -0.96 7.27
C PHE A 57 1.14 -1.94 8.41
N GLY A 58 1.81 -1.80 9.56
CA GLY A 58 1.57 -2.65 10.73
C GLY A 58 1.89 -4.13 10.46
N ASP A 59 1.09 -5.03 11.02
CA ASP A 59 1.18 -6.49 10.83
C ASP A 59 0.34 -6.98 9.64
N PRO A 60 0.96 -7.05 8.46
CA PRO A 60 0.74 -6.04 7.46
C PRO A 60 -0.73 -5.99 7.09
N HIS A 61 -1.35 -4.88 7.47
CA HIS A 61 -2.65 -4.46 7.03
C HIS A 61 -2.53 -3.87 5.63
N LEU A 62 -3.27 -4.44 4.70
CA LEU A 62 -3.32 -4.07 3.30
C LEU A 62 -4.65 -3.38 2.99
N ARG A 63 -4.58 -2.16 2.47
CA ARG A 63 -5.67 -1.53 1.72
C ARG A 63 -5.38 -1.66 0.23
N THR A 64 -6.23 -2.35 -0.53
CA THR A 64 -6.08 -2.50 -1.98
C THR A 64 -6.55 -1.24 -2.74
N PHE A 65 -6.24 -1.15 -4.03
CA PHE A 65 -6.75 -0.10 -4.92
C PHE A 65 -8.29 -0.07 -5.04
N THR A 66 -8.97 -1.14 -4.64
CA THR A 66 -10.43 -1.29 -4.63
C THR A 66 -11.03 -1.09 -3.24
N ASP A 67 -10.26 -0.57 -2.29
CA ASP A 67 -10.66 -0.30 -0.90
C ASP A 67 -10.99 -1.56 -0.08
N HIS A 68 -10.49 -2.73 -0.47
CA HIS A 68 -10.52 -3.90 0.40
C HIS A 68 -9.42 -3.79 1.44
N PHE A 69 -9.82 -3.97 2.70
CA PHE A 69 -8.90 -3.95 3.83
C PHE A 69 -8.72 -5.38 4.35
N GLN A 70 -7.48 -5.82 4.48
CA GLN A 70 -7.12 -7.19 4.85
C GLN A 70 -5.93 -7.17 5.81
N THR A 71 -5.95 -8.05 6.81
CA THR A 71 -4.76 -8.33 7.64
C THR A 71 -4.09 -9.59 7.09
N CYS A 72 -2.79 -9.52 6.83
CA CYS A 72 -2.10 -10.55 6.09
C CYS A 72 -0.85 -11.03 6.81
N LYS A 73 -0.60 -12.34 6.80
CA LYS A 73 0.69 -12.90 7.25
C LYS A 73 1.80 -12.58 6.26
N VAL A 74 1.63 -12.96 4.99
CA VAL A 74 2.53 -12.67 3.85
C VAL A 74 4.02 -12.59 4.20
N GLN A 75 4.52 -13.59 4.93
CA GLN A 75 5.92 -13.67 5.36
C GLN A 75 6.85 -13.86 4.15
N GLY A 76 8.03 -13.24 4.19
CA GLY A 76 8.99 -13.28 3.09
C GLY A 76 8.71 -12.20 2.04
N ALA A 77 9.17 -12.42 0.81
CA ALA A 77 9.10 -11.42 -0.25
C ALA A 77 7.81 -11.54 -1.08
N TRP A 78 7.07 -10.45 -1.24
CA TRP A 78 5.79 -10.40 -1.94
C TRP A 78 5.70 -9.17 -2.86
N PRO A 79 5.13 -9.30 -4.07
CA PRO A 79 4.93 -8.15 -4.93
C PRO A 79 3.64 -7.40 -4.54
N LEU A 80 3.78 -6.12 -4.20
CA LEU A 80 2.65 -5.21 -3.99
C LEU A 80 2.05 -4.78 -5.32
N ILE A 81 2.91 -4.35 -6.26
CA ILE A 81 2.53 -3.81 -7.56
C ILE A 81 3.46 -4.43 -8.60
N ASP A 82 2.91 -4.89 -9.71
CA ASP A 82 3.68 -5.20 -10.90
C ASP A 82 2.82 -4.89 -12.11
N ASN A 83 3.15 -3.79 -12.79
CA ASN A 83 2.48 -3.34 -14.00
C ASN A 83 3.54 -2.88 -15.01
N ASN A 84 3.13 -2.39 -16.18
CA ASN A 84 4.03 -2.02 -17.26
C ASN A 84 5.01 -0.88 -16.90
N TYR A 85 4.80 -0.18 -15.78
CA TYR A 85 5.55 1.01 -15.40
C TYR A 85 6.34 0.86 -14.10
N LEU A 86 5.84 0.04 -13.17
CA LEU A 86 6.31 -0.01 -11.80
C LEU A 86 6.29 -1.44 -11.28
N ASN A 87 7.37 -1.84 -10.60
CA ASN A 87 7.39 -3.02 -9.73
C ASN A 87 7.64 -2.56 -8.28
N VAL A 88 6.84 -3.04 -7.34
CA VAL A 88 7.02 -2.82 -5.91
C VAL A 88 7.02 -4.15 -5.21
N GLN A 89 8.12 -4.45 -4.52
CA GLN A 89 8.30 -5.66 -3.74
C GLN A 89 8.55 -5.29 -2.28
N VAL A 90 7.91 -6.03 -1.38
CA VAL A 90 8.10 -5.90 0.06
C VAL A 90 8.61 -7.21 0.64
N THR A 91 9.37 -7.14 1.73
CA THR A 91 9.73 -8.31 2.53
C THR A 91 9.21 -8.16 3.95
N ASN A 92 8.35 -9.07 4.38
CA ASN A 92 7.80 -9.08 5.73
C ASN A 92 8.49 -10.12 6.59
N THR A 93 8.96 -9.70 7.76
CA THR A 93 9.65 -10.57 8.73
C THR A 93 8.83 -10.66 10.02
N PRO A 94 8.82 -11.81 10.71
CA PRO A 94 8.18 -11.92 12.02
C PRO A 94 8.71 -10.86 13.00
N VAL A 95 7.81 -10.21 13.74
CA VAL A 95 8.17 -9.19 14.74
C VAL A 95 8.89 -9.83 15.93
N LEU A 96 8.46 -11.04 16.31
CA LEU A 96 9.08 -11.88 17.33
C LEU A 96 9.33 -13.29 16.77
N PRO A 97 10.39 -13.99 17.22
CA PRO A 97 10.62 -15.38 16.82
C PRO A 97 9.39 -16.26 17.11
N GLY A 98 8.89 -16.94 16.07
CA GLY A 98 7.72 -17.82 16.17
C GLY A 98 6.36 -17.12 16.21
N SER A 99 6.31 -15.77 16.21
CA SER A 99 5.05 -15.04 16.11
C SER A 99 4.43 -15.15 14.71
N ALA A 100 3.10 -15.18 14.65
CA ALA A 100 2.37 -15.02 13.41
C ALA A 100 2.40 -13.58 12.90
N ALA A 101 2.68 -12.62 13.78
CA ALA A 101 2.79 -11.22 13.45
C ALA A 101 4.09 -10.93 12.71
N THR A 102 3.97 -10.32 11.54
CA THR A 102 5.07 -9.88 10.69
C THR A 102 5.04 -8.37 10.53
N ALA A 103 6.07 -7.78 9.94
CA ALA A 103 6.05 -6.37 9.55
C ALA A 103 7.05 -6.14 8.41
N THR A 104 6.82 -5.07 7.64
CA THR A 104 7.65 -4.76 6.47
C THR A 104 9.06 -4.35 6.90
N SER A 105 10.05 -5.16 6.53
CA SER A 105 11.46 -4.95 6.86
C SER A 105 12.30 -4.44 5.69
N LYS A 106 11.79 -4.63 4.46
CA LYS A 106 12.46 -4.20 3.22
C LYS A 106 11.43 -3.84 2.18
N LEU A 107 11.74 -2.82 1.40
CA LEU A 107 10.91 -2.33 0.32
C LEU A 107 11.79 -1.98 -0.87
N THR A 108 11.46 -2.53 -2.02
CA THR A 108 12.13 -2.26 -3.30
C THR A 108 11.11 -1.76 -4.30
N ILE A 109 11.38 -0.60 -4.91
CA ILE A 109 10.57 -0.01 -5.97
C ILE A 109 11.44 0.11 -7.22
N ILE A 110 11.00 -0.48 -8.32
CA ILE A 110 11.64 -0.38 -9.62
C ILE A 110 10.73 0.43 -10.53
N PHE A 111 11.17 1.64 -10.85
CA PHE A 111 10.60 2.46 -11.90
C PHE A 111 11.15 1.98 -13.24
N LYS A 112 10.31 1.37 -14.07
CA LYS A 112 10.70 0.87 -15.39
C LYS A 112 11.05 2.04 -16.31
N ASN A 113 11.98 1.83 -17.23
CA ASN A 113 12.36 2.83 -18.23
C ASN A 113 11.12 3.29 -19.02
N PHE A 114 10.97 4.60 -19.20
CA PHE A 114 9.82 5.16 -19.91
C PHE A 114 10.27 6.25 -20.89
N GLN A 115 10.28 5.88 -22.18
CA GLN A 115 10.58 6.77 -23.31
C GLN A 115 11.80 7.70 -23.06
N GLU A 116 11.67 8.98 -23.38
CA GLU A 116 12.66 10.05 -23.15
C GLU A 116 12.55 10.67 -21.75
N CYS A 117 11.69 10.14 -20.88
CA CYS A 117 11.38 10.78 -19.60
C CYS A 117 12.30 10.33 -18.47
N VAL A 118 12.40 9.03 -18.24
CA VAL A 118 13.19 8.48 -17.13
C VAL A 118 13.94 7.25 -17.56
N ASP A 119 15.17 7.09 -17.06
CA ASP A 119 15.85 5.80 -17.08
C ASP A 119 15.28 4.87 -16.01
N GLN A 120 15.59 3.58 -16.09
CA GLN A 120 15.20 2.65 -15.02
C GLN A 120 15.85 3.09 -13.71
N LYS A 121 15.03 3.27 -12.67
CA LYS A 121 15.50 3.66 -11.33
C LYS A 121 15.04 2.64 -10.29
N VAL A 122 15.93 2.35 -9.35
CA VAL A 122 15.66 1.44 -8.24
C VAL A 122 15.74 2.24 -6.95
N TYR A 123 14.67 2.22 -6.16
CA TYR A 123 14.65 2.70 -4.79
C TYR A 123 14.57 1.50 -3.86
N GLN A 124 15.40 1.48 -2.82
CA GLN A 124 15.40 0.42 -1.82
C GLN A 124 15.48 1.05 -0.44
N ALA A 125 14.63 0.60 0.47
CA ALA A 125 14.65 0.94 1.87
C ALA A 125 14.63 -0.34 2.71
N GLU A 126 15.34 -0.30 3.83
CA GLU A 126 15.39 -1.40 4.79
C GLU A 126 15.04 -0.87 6.18
N MET A 127 14.76 -1.79 7.11
CA MET A 127 14.62 -1.48 8.52
C MET A 127 15.82 -0.66 9.00
N ASP A 128 15.53 0.44 9.70
CA ASP A 128 16.52 1.39 10.21
C ASP A 128 17.29 2.19 9.14
N GLU A 129 16.96 2.03 7.85
CA GLU A 129 17.60 2.72 6.72
C GLU A 129 16.58 3.18 5.66
N LEU A 130 16.16 4.45 5.77
CA LEU A 130 15.28 5.11 4.81
C LEU A 130 16.06 6.17 3.98
N PRO A 131 16.61 5.83 2.82
CA PRO A 131 17.41 6.76 2.03
C PRO A 131 16.56 7.82 1.32
N SER A 132 17.12 9.01 1.10
CA SER A 132 16.49 10.09 0.32
C SER A 132 16.98 10.15 -1.14
N ALA A 133 17.43 9.01 -1.68
CA ALA A 133 17.97 8.86 -3.03
C ALA A 133 17.68 7.45 -3.58
N PHE A 134 17.80 7.29 -4.89
CA PHE A 134 17.81 6.00 -5.57
C PHE A 134 19.10 5.23 -5.27
N ALA A 135 19.14 3.94 -5.60
CA ALA A 135 20.27 3.05 -5.33
C ALA A 135 21.59 3.50 -6.00
N ASP A 136 21.51 4.28 -7.08
CA ASP A 136 22.66 4.89 -7.76
C ASP A 136 23.07 6.26 -7.16
N GLY A 137 22.42 6.69 -6.08
CA GLY A 137 22.63 7.97 -5.41
C GLY A 137 21.91 9.16 -6.04
N SER A 138 21.18 8.99 -7.16
CA SER A 138 20.44 10.10 -7.76
C SER A 138 19.17 10.44 -6.97
N LYS A 139 18.68 11.68 -7.09
CA LYS A 139 17.39 12.10 -6.50
C LYS A 139 16.29 12.30 -7.53
N ASN A 140 16.61 12.07 -8.81
CA ASN A 140 15.70 12.24 -9.95
C ASN A 140 15.84 11.08 -10.96
N GLY A 141 15.04 11.12 -12.03
CA GLY A 141 14.93 10.10 -13.07
C GLY A 141 16.11 9.95 -14.04
N GLY A 142 17.26 10.56 -13.79
CA GLY A 142 18.47 10.48 -14.63
C GLY A 142 18.92 11.83 -15.19
N ASP A 143 19.56 11.82 -16.36
CA ASP A 143 20.08 13.03 -17.02
C ASP A 143 19.26 13.47 -18.25
N LYS A 144 18.23 12.68 -18.61
CA LYS A 144 17.31 13.00 -19.71
C LYS A 144 16.56 14.31 -19.44
N HIS A 145 16.06 14.94 -20.51
CA HIS A 145 15.25 16.17 -20.39
C HIS A 145 14.02 15.98 -19.47
N GLY A 146 13.45 14.78 -19.38
CA GLY A 146 12.34 14.46 -18.48
C GLY A 146 12.75 14.04 -17.06
N ALA A 147 14.02 14.09 -16.67
CA ALA A 147 14.48 13.52 -15.40
C ALA A 147 13.73 14.03 -14.16
N ASN A 148 13.31 15.30 -14.15
CA ASN A 148 12.55 15.89 -13.03
C ASN A 148 11.08 15.42 -12.95
N SER A 149 10.63 14.60 -13.91
CA SER A 149 9.33 13.91 -13.84
C SER A 149 9.32 12.76 -12.84
N LEU A 150 10.48 12.29 -12.39
CA LEU A 150 10.64 11.37 -11.25
C LEU A 150 11.54 12.04 -10.21
N LYS A 151 11.07 12.20 -8.97
CA LYS A 151 11.82 12.88 -7.90
C LYS A 151 11.57 12.26 -6.54
N ILE A 152 12.62 12.10 -5.75
CA ILE A 152 12.54 11.75 -4.32
C ILE A 152 12.67 13.03 -3.50
N THR A 153 11.79 13.20 -2.50
CA THR A 153 11.82 14.30 -1.54
C THR A 153 11.76 13.73 -0.13
N GLU A 154 12.77 14.05 0.69
CA GLU A 154 12.74 13.76 2.12
C GLU A 154 11.88 14.80 2.84
N LYS A 155 10.86 14.33 3.57
CA LYS A 155 9.94 15.19 4.34
C LYS A 155 10.32 15.24 5.81
N VAL A 156 10.75 14.10 6.36
CA VAL A 156 11.27 13.98 7.72
C VAL A 156 12.52 13.13 7.65
N SER A 157 13.61 13.64 8.21
CA SER A 157 14.91 13.03 8.03
C SER A 157 14.95 11.58 8.52
N GLY A 158 15.30 10.66 7.63
CA GLY A 158 15.35 9.21 7.90
C GLY A 158 14.02 8.55 8.30
N GLN A 159 12.87 9.24 8.17
CA GLN A 159 11.57 8.73 8.64
C GLN A 159 10.45 8.84 7.62
N HIS A 160 10.52 9.79 6.68
CA HIS A 160 9.45 9.99 5.70
C HIS A 160 10.03 10.51 4.39
N VAL A 161 9.85 9.72 3.33
CA VAL A 161 10.17 10.13 1.95
C VAL A 161 8.94 10.04 1.06
N GLU A 162 8.85 10.96 0.12
CA GLU A 162 7.87 10.98 -0.95
C GLU A 162 8.58 10.81 -2.30
N ILE A 163 8.09 9.90 -3.13
CA ILE A 163 8.57 9.68 -4.48
C ILE A 163 7.46 10.08 -5.45
N GLN A 164 7.71 11.12 -6.24
CA GLN A 164 6.77 11.65 -7.23
C GLN A 164 7.19 11.20 -8.62
N ALA A 165 6.40 10.35 -9.26
CA ALA A 165 6.55 9.88 -10.64
C ALA A 165 5.47 10.53 -11.52
N LYS A 166 5.65 11.82 -11.81
CA LYS A 166 4.73 12.66 -12.59
C LYS A 166 4.49 12.11 -14.00
N TYR A 167 5.44 11.41 -14.60
CA TYR A 167 5.30 10.82 -15.94
C TYR A 167 4.24 9.71 -16.02
N ILE A 168 3.87 9.11 -14.88
CA ILE A 168 2.81 8.09 -14.74
C ILE A 168 1.77 8.49 -13.68
N GLY A 169 1.70 9.77 -13.31
CA GLY A 169 0.72 10.30 -12.35
C GLY A 169 0.80 9.66 -10.96
N THR A 170 1.93 9.07 -10.58
CA THR A 170 2.03 8.24 -9.36
C THR A 170 2.77 8.98 -8.25
N THR A 171 2.24 8.89 -7.03
CA THR A 171 2.91 9.39 -5.82
C THR A 171 3.02 8.25 -4.82
N ILE A 172 4.23 8.01 -4.33
CA ILE A 172 4.52 6.97 -3.33
C ILE A 172 5.03 7.65 -2.06
N VAL A 173 4.57 7.16 -0.91
CA VAL A 173 5.04 7.53 0.41
C VAL A 173 5.64 6.28 1.05
N VAL A 174 6.85 6.44 1.58
CA VAL A 174 7.49 5.42 2.41
C VAL A 174 7.87 6.07 3.74
N ARG A 175 7.47 5.45 4.84
CA ARG A 175 7.82 5.90 6.18
C ARG A 175 8.50 4.80 6.96
N GLN A 176 9.38 5.19 7.87
CA GLN A 176 9.83 4.31 8.93
C GLN A 176 9.06 4.63 10.21
N VAL A 177 8.41 3.62 10.78
CA VAL A 177 7.68 3.71 12.04
C VAL A 177 8.25 2.70 13.00
N GLY A 178 8.86 3.18 14.09
CA GLY A 178 9.74 2.35 14.90
C GLY A 178 10.88 1.82 14.03
N ARG A 179 10.90 0.51 13.82
CA ARG A 179 11.90 -0.20 12.99
C ARG A 179 11.35 -0.67 11.65
N TYR A 180 10.04 -0.58 11.43
CA TYR A 180 9.39 -1.16 10.25
C TYR A 180 8.98 -0.08 9.26
N LEU A 181 8.75 -0.52 8.03
CA LEU A 181 8.37 0.36 6.93
C LEU A 181 6.86 0.35 6.71
N THR A 182 6.30 1.52 6.41
CA THR A 182 4.95 1.63 5.82
C THR A 182 5.07 2.09 4.38
N PHE A 183 4.11 1.66 3.56
CA PHE A 183 4.00 2.00 2.16
C PHE A 183 2.61 2.53 1.85
N ALA A 184 2.54 3.61 1.09
CA ALA A 184 1.30 4.13 0.54
C ALA A 184 1.52 4.67 -0.87
N VAL A 185 0.56 4.46 -1.76
CA VAL A 185 0.65 4.90 -3.15
C VAL A 185 -0.67 5.50 -3.61
N ARG A 186 -0.60 6.54 -4.42
CA ARG A 186 -1.68 7.05 -5.27
C ARG A 186 -1.30 6.80 -6.72
N MET A 187 -2.19 6.17 -7.49
CA MET A 187 -1.93 5.83 -8.89
C MET A 187 -3.20 5.99 -9.73
N PRO A 188 -3.11 6.42 -11.01
CA PRO A 188 -4.27 6.43 -11.90
C PRO A 188 -4.77 5.00 -12.17
N GLU A 189 -6.08 4.82 -12.26
CA GLU A 189 -6.72 3.51 -12.48
C GLU A 189 -6.22 2.82 -13.76
N GLU A 190 -5.98 3.58 -14.83
CA GLU A 190 -5.43 3.03 -16.09
C GLU A 190 -3.98 2.53 -15.95
N VAL A 191 -3.18 3.17 -15.10
CA VAL A 191 -1.80 2.77 -14.81
C VAL A 191 -1.80 1.52 -13.92
N VAL A 192 -2.70 1.46 -12.93
CA VAL A 192 -2.92 0.26 -12.09
C VAL A 192 -3.27 -0.96 -12.96
N ASN A 193 -4.15 -0.78 -13.95
CA ASN A 193 -4.67 -1.86 -14.79
C ASN A 193 -3.81 -2.16 -16.05
N ALA A 194 -2.69 -1.47 -16.23
CA ALA A 194 -1.75 -1.70 -17.32
C ALA A 194 -0.80 -2.85 -16.99
N VAL A 195 -1.33 -4.05 -16.84
CA VAL A 195 -0.56 -5.28 -16.60
C VAL A 195 -0.34 -6.04 -17.92
N GLU A 196 0.85 -6.61 -18.12
CA GLU A 196 1.25 -7.26 -19.40
C GLU A 196 0.36 -8.45 -19.76
N ASP A 197 -0.02 -9.26 -18.76
CA ASP A 197 -0.84 -10.44 -18.95
C ASP A 197 -2.07 -10.35 -18.04
N ARG A 198 -3.19 -9.86 -18.58
CA ARG A 198 -4.44 -9.72 -17.83
C ARG A 198 -5.00 -11.08 -17.37
N ASP A 199 -4.66 -12.14 -18.08
CA ASP A 199 -5.06 -13.53 -17.79
C ASP A 199 -4.07 -14.22 -16.85
N SER A 200 -2.89 -13.62 -16.60
CA SER A 200 -1.94 -14.15 -15.64
C SER A 200 -2.52 -14.16 -14.22
N GLN A 201 -2.32 -15.28 -13.52
CA GLN A 201 -2.60 -15.43 -12.09
C GLN A 201 -1.57 -14.69 -11.20
N GLY A 202 -0.96 -13.60 -11.69
CA GLY A 202 0.01 -12.79 -10.95
C GLY A 202 -0.49 -12.37 -9.56
N LEU A 203 0.37 -12.48 -8.56
CA LEU A 203 0.05 -12.28 -7.14
C LEU A 203 0.37 -10.86 -6.67
N TYR A 204 -0.25 -9.82 -7.25
CA TYR A 204 0.01 -8.43 -6.88
C TYR A 204 -0.96 -7.96 -5.79
N LEU A 205 -0.45 -7.80 -4.57
CA LEU A 205 -1.29 -7.58 -3.38
C LEU A 205 -2.16 -6.32 -3.49
N CYS A 206 -1.65 -5.20 -3.98
CA CYS A 206 -2.44 -3.96 -4.11
C CYS A 206 -3.63 -4.10 -5.07
N LEU A 207 -3.55 -5.00 -6.05
CA LEU A 207 -4.62 -5.21 -7.03
C LEU A 207 -5.58 -6.33 -6.59
N ARG A 208 -5.05 -7.45 -6.07
CA ARG A 208 -5.84 -8.68 -5.83
C ARG A 208 -6.06 -9.01 -4.36
N GLY A 209 -5.38 -8.32 -3.46
CA GLY A 209 -5.34 -8.68 -2.04
C GLY A 209 -4.42 -9.86 -1.77
N CYS A 210 -4.37 -10.27 -0.51
CA CYS A 210 -3.61 -11.41 -0.04
C CYS A 210 -4.32 -12.72 -0.39
N PRO A 211 -3.57 -13.78 -0.75
CA PRO A 211 -4.14 -15.12 -0.89
C PRO A 211 -4.92 -15.54 0.37
N LEU A 212 -6.02 -16.30 0.21
CA LEU A 212 -6.89 -16.66 1.33
C LEU A 212 -6.16 -17.39 2.47
N ASN A 213 -5.17 -18.23 2.14
CA ASN A 213 -4.34 -18.93 3.13
C ASN A 213 -3.32 -18.02 3.84
N GLN A 214 -3.18 -16.77 3.41
CA GLN A 214 -2.35 -15.74 4.04
C GLN A 214 -3.18 -14.69 4.78
N GLN A 215 -4.51 -14.71 4.68
CA GLN A 215 -5.40 -13.78 5.38
C GLN A 215 -5.58 -14.20 6.84
N ILE A 216 -5.58 -13.24 7.75
CA ILE A 216 -5.81 -13.43 9.18
C ILE A 216 -7.23 -12.98 9.51
N ASP A 217 -8.00 -13.87 10.15
CA ASP A 217 -9.34 -13.54 10.64
C ASP A 217 -9.26 -12.75 11.96
N PHE A 218 -9.39 -11.44 11.83
CA PHE A 218 -9.34 -10.52 12.96
C PHE A 218 -10.50 -10.72 13.95
N GLN A 219 -11.70 -11.07 13.48
CA GLN A 219 -12.86 -11.28 14.35
C GLN A 219 -12.68 -12.50 15.24
N ALA A 220 -12.16 -13.58 14.66
CA ALA A 220 -11.79 -14.77 15.42
C ALA A 220 -10.71 -14.45 16.47
N PHE A 221 -9.75 -13.59 16.15
CA PHE A 221 -8.72 -13.15 17.09
C PHE A 221 -9.30 -12.33 18.25
N ARG A 222 -10.13 -11.32 17.95
CA ARG A 222 -10.79 -10.49 18.98
C ARG A 222 -11.67 -11.29 19.93
N ALA A 223 -12.49 -12.21 19.40
CA ALA A 223 -13.36 -13.04 20.23
C ALA A 223 -12.58 -13.88 21.26
N ASN A 224 -11.36 -14.32 20.90
CA ASN A 224 -10.46 -15.03 21.81
C ASN A 224 -9.77 -14.09 22.81
N ALA A 225 -9.39 -12.88 22.40
CA ALA A 225 -8.78 -11.86 23.27
C ALA A 225 -9.77 -11.30 24.32
N GLU A 226 -11.05 -11.15 23.95
CA GLU A 226 -12.13 -10.71 24.83
C GLU A 226 -12.64 -11.82 25.78
N SER A 227 -12.17 -13.07 25.63
CA SER A 227 -12.58 -14.23 26.44
C SER A 227 -11.40 -14.84 27.24
N PRO A 228 -11.02 -14.28 28.40
CA PRO A 228 -9.86 -14.75 29.19
C PRO A 228 -10.00 -16.17 29.78
N GLY A 229 -11.16 -16.81 29.65
CA GLY A 229 -11.55 -18.00 30.44
C GLY A 229 -11.29 -19.39 29.84
N ARG A 230 -10.55 -19.53 28.72
CA ARG A 230 -10.35 -20.86 28.07
C ARG A 230 -8.92 -21.29 27.77
N GLN A 231 -7.90 -20.57 28.20
CA GLN A 231 -6.51 -21.03 28.09
C GLN A 231 -6.02 -21.65 29.41
N ALA A 232 -6.55 -22.83 29.70
CA ALA A 232 -5.99 -23.74 30.71
C ALA A 232 -6.05 -25.19 30.21
N ALA A 233 -5.38 -25.47 29.08
CA ALA A 233 -4.84 -26.78 28.72
C ALA A 233 -4.33 -26.71 27.28
N VAL A 234 -3.02 -26.59 27.07
CA VAL A 234 -2.15 -27.49 26.27
C VAL A 234 -0.71 -26.95 26.35
N SER A 235 0.10 -27.63 27.18
CA SER A 235 1.56 -27.81 27.14
C SER A 235 2.55 -26.62 27.31
N PRO A 236 3.72 -26.85 27.96
CA PRO A 236 4.67 -25.81 28.34
C PRO A 236 5.72 -25.55 27.25
N SER A 237 5.82 -24.32 26.76
CA SER A 237 6.95 -23.79 25.96
C SER A 237 6.96 -22.26 26.01
N PRO A 238 8.12 -21.62 25.79
CA PRO A 238 8.66 -20.61 26.70
C PRO A 238 8.01 -19.23 26.52
N VAL A 239 7.71 -18.61 27.67
CA VAL A 239 7.47 -17.18 27.93
C VAL A 239 6.88 -16.44 26.72
N ALA A 240 5.56 -16.55 26.54
CA ALA A 240 4.83 -15.52 25.81
C ALA A 240 5.12 -14.17 26.49
N PRO A 241 5.42 -13.10 25.73
CA PRO A 241 5.44 -11.75 26.30
C PRO A 241 4.10 -11.53 26.99
N GLU A 242 4.07 -10.82 28.12
CA GLU A 242 2.82 -10.41 28.77
C GLU A 242 1.87 -9.88 27.69
N THR A 243 0.76 -10.58 27.47
CA THR A 243 -0.22 -10.19 26.44
C THR A 243 -0.64 -8.76 26.72
N PHE A 244 -0.45 -7.86 25.75
CA PHE A 244 -0.81 -6.46 25.92
C PHE A 244 -2.30 -6.38 26.27
N PRO A 245 -2.70 -5.82 27.44
CA PRO A 245 -4.10 -5.90 27.88
C PRO A 245 -5.04 -5.23 26.87
N TYR A 246 -6.16 -5.87 26.57
CA TYR A 246 -7.10 -5.41 25.54
C TYR A 246 -7.61 -3.99 25.79
N GLU A 247 -7.99 -3.68 27.02
CA GLU A 247 -8.47 -2.37 27.44
C GLU A 247 -7.38 -1.30 27.26
N THR A 248 -6.11 -1.68 27.48
CA THR A 248 -4.97 -0.78 27.26
C THR A 248 -4.75 -0.55 25.76
N ALA A 249 -4.88 -1.60 24.93
CA ALA A 249 -4.75 -1.47 23.47
C ALA A 249 -5.82 -0.53 22.90
N VAL A 250 -7.07 -0.74 23.29
CA VAL A 250 -8.22 0.10 22.93
C VAL A 250 -7.97 1.55 23.33
N ALA A 251 -7.59 1.80 24.58
CA ALA A 251 -7.33 3.16 25.06
C ALA A 251 -6.21 3.84 24.27
N LYS A 252 -5.09 3.13 24.03
CA LYS A 252 -3.93 3.66 23.30
C LYS A 252 -4.24 3.97 21.85
N CYS A 253 -4.94 3.08 21.15
CA CYS A 253 -5.34 3.32 19.77
C CYS A 253 -6.30 4.51 19.65
N LYS A 254 -7.22 4.65 20.61
CA LYS A 254 -8.23 5.73 20.60
C LYS A 254 -7.63 7.13 20.81
N GLU A 255 -6.44 7.25 21.42
CA GLU A 255 -5.71 8.52 21.55
C GLU A 255 -5.32 9.14 20.19
N LYS A 256 -5.01 8.30 19.19
CA LYS A 256 -4.55 8.75 17.86
C LYS A 256 -5.58 8.50 16.74
N LEU A 257 -6.42 7.48 16.91
CA LEU A 257 -7.42 7.04 15.95
C LEU A 257 -8.80 7.08 16.64
N PRO A 258 -9.44 8.26 16.72
CA PRO A 258 -10.70 8.42 17.46
C PRO A 258 -11.92 7.78 16.75
N VAL A 259 -11.80 7.51 15.45
CA VAL A 259 -12.84 6.84 14.66
C VAL A 259 -12.57 5.34 14.71
N GLU A 260 -13.55 4.55 15.16
CA GLU A 260 -13.42 3.09 15.32
C GLU A 260 -13.57 2.32 14.00
N ASP A 261 -12.87 2.80 12.97
CA ASP A 261 -12.81 2.22 11.63
C ASP A 261 -11.76 1.10 11.53
N LEU A 262 -11.52 0.59 10.33
CA LEU A 262 -10.54 -0.47 10.09
C LEU A 262 -9.09 -0.07 10.39
N TYR A 263 -8.71 1.22 10.37
CA TYR A 263 -7.38 1.64 10.84
C TYR A 263 -7.27 1.56 12.36
N TYR A 264 -8.32 1.96 13.07
CA TYR A 264 -8.39 1.76 14.51
C TYR A 264 -8.36 0.27 14.88
N GLN A 265 -9.11 -0.57 14.17
CA GLN A 265 -9.10 -2.03 14.41
C GLN A 265 -7.72 -2.64 14.14
N ALA A 266 -7.05 -2.22 13.06
CA ALA A 266 -5.67 -2.58 12.76
C ALA A 266 -4.71 -2.21 13.90
N CYS A 267 -4.80 -0.98 14.42
CA CYS A 267 -4.01 -0.57 15.58
C CYS A 267 -4.22 -1.50 16.78
N VAL A 268 -5.47 -1.81 17.12
CA VAL A 268 -5.77 -2.67 18.27
C VAL A 268 -5.21 -4.07 18.04
N PHE A 269 -5.35 -4.61 16.83
CA PHE A 269 -4.75 -5.88 16.45
C PHE A 269 -3.24 -5.89 16.67
N ASP A 270 -2.53 -4.92 16.09
CA ASP A 270 -1.08 -4.84 16.17
C ASP A 270 -0.59 -4.80 17.63
N LEU A 271 -1.24 -4.00 18.50
CA LEU A 271 -0.85 -3.93 19.91
C LEU A 271 -1.03 -5.27 20.63
N LEU A 272 -2.11 -5.99 20.34
CA LEU A 272 -2.38 -7.29 20.94
C LEU A 272 -1.42 -8.39 20.47
N THR A 273 -0.99 -8.34 19.21
CA THR A 273 -0.14 -9.38 18.61
C THR A 273 1.35 -9.12 18.78
N THR A 274 1.76 -7.85 18.83
CA THR A 274 3.18 -7.44 18.90
C THR A 274 3.60 -7.01 20.30
N GLY A 275 2.69 -6.43 21.08
CA GLY A 275 3.02 -5.74 22.33
C GLY A 275 3.80 -4.44 22.16
N ASP A 276 4.01 -3.96 20.93
CA ASP A 276 4.80 -2.76 20.64
C ASP A 276 3.91 -1.55 20.33
N VAL A 277 3.91 -0.57 21.24
CA VAL A 277 3.15 0.68 21.12
C VAL A 277 3.50 1.52 19.89
N ASN A 278 4.66 1.30 19.26
CA ASN A 278 5.02 1.98 18.02
C ASN A 278 4.09 1.61 16.86
N PHE A 279 3.44 0.44 16.89
CA PHE A 279 2.48 0.07 15.86
C PHE A 279 1.21 0.94 15.87
N THR A 280 0.90 1.63 16.98
CA THR A 280 -0.13 2.68 16.99
C THR A 280 0.16 3.78 15.97
N LEU A 281 1.44 4.13 15.80
CA LEU A 281 1.84 5.14 14.83
C LEU A 281 1.74 4.62 13.38
N ALA A 282 1.87 3.31 13.15
CA ALA A 282 1.80 2.74 11.81
C ALA A 282 0.39 2.91 11.23
N ALA A 283 -0.64 2.56 12.01
CA ALA A 283 -2.03 2.78 11.62
C ALA A 283 -2.41 4.27 11.53
N TYR A 284 -1.89 5.11 12.44
CA TYR A 284 -2.10 6.56 12.38
C TYR A 284 -1.53 7.16 11.08
N TYR A 285 -0.26 6.87 10.74
CA TYR A 285 0.35 7.39 9.52
C TYR A 285 -0.29 6.81 8.26
N ALA A 286 -0.74 5.56 8.27
CA ALA A 286 -1.49 5.00 7.15
C ALA A 286 -2.80 5.75 6.88
N LEU A 287 -3.52 6.16 7.94
CA LEU A 287 -4.70 7.01 7.80
C LEU A 287 -4.33 8.41 7.26
N GLU A 288 -3.24 9.02 7.75
CA GLU A 288 -2.77 10.32 7.24
C GLU A 288 -2.32 10.25 5.78
N ASP A 289 -1.64 9.18 5.38
CA ASP A 289 -1.25 8.95 3.99
C ASP A 289 -2.51 8.72 3.12
N GLY A 290 -3.50 7.98 3.61
CA GLY A 290 -4.82 7.86 2.97
C GLY A 290 -5.55 9.20 2.83
N LYS A 291 -5.51 10.07 3.85
CA LYS A 291 -6.05 11.44 3.79
C LYS A 291 -5.38 12.26 2.70
N MET A 292 -4.07 12.10 2.52
CA MET A 292 -3.33 12.83 1.50
C MET A 292 -3.58 12.26 0.10
N LEU A 293 -3.52 10.94 -0.05
CA LEU A 293 -3.40 10.26 -1.34
C LEU A 293 -4.73 9.78 -1.92
N HIS A 294 -5.73 9.45 -1.10
CA HIS A 294 -6.99 8.95 -1.58
C HIS A 294 -7.83 10.05 -2.25
N SER A 295 -8.31 9.81 -3.46
CA SER A 295 -9.07 10.79 -4.26
C SER A 295 -10.47 11.04 -3.70
N ASN A 296 -11.16 9.98 -3.29
CA ASN A 296 -12.49 10.03 -2.70
C ASN A 296 -12.41 10.09 -1.16
N LYS A 297 -12.70 11.24 -0.56
CA LYS A 297 -12.59 11.43 0.90
C LYS A 297 -13.67 10.70 1.70
N ASP A 298 -14.80 10.37 1.07
CA ASP A 298 -15.88 9.61 1.72
C ASP A 298 -15.48 8.16 1.99
N LYS A 299 -14.51 7.65 1.22
CA LYS A 299 -13.91 6.33 1.39
C LYS A 299 -12.66 6.33 2.27
N LEU A 300 -12.37 7.42 2.96
CA LEU A 300 -11.20 7.47 3.84
C LEU A 300 -11.34 6.45 4.97
N HIS A 301 -12.46 6.55 5.70
CA HIS A 301 -12.81 5.65 6.80
C HIS A 301 -13.57 4.45 6.25
N LEU A 302 -13.09 3.25 6.59
CA LEU A 302 -13.70 1.99 6.18
C LEU A 302 -14.23 1.28 7.42
N PHE A 303 -15.46 0.81 7.38
CA PHE A 303 -16.07 0.07 8.48
C PHE A 303 -16.29 -1.38 8.06
N GLU A 304 -16.23 -2.32 9.00
CA GLU A 304 -16.62 -3.70 8.71
C GLU A 304 -18.04 -3.71 8.16
N ARG A 305 -18.21 -4.29 6.97
CA ARG A 305 -19.54 -4.54 6.45
C ARG A 305 -20.12 -5.64 7.35
N THR A 306 -21.13 -5.31 8.15
CA THR A 306 -21.92 -6.31 8.88
C THR A 306 -22.27 -7.37 7.86
N ARG A 307 -21.81 -8.62 8.05
CA ARG A 307 -22.23 -9.74 7.20
C ARG A 307 -23.76 -9.76 7.29
N GLU A 308 -24.45 -9.25 6.28
CA GLU A 308 -25.84 -9.62 6.09
C GLU A 308 -25.84 -11.14 5.95
N LEU A 309 -26.47 -11.81 6.90
CA LEU A 309 -26.65 -13.25 6.85
C LEU A 309 -27.26 -13.59 5.48
N PRO A 310 -26.67 -14.50 4.69
CA PRO A 310 -27.34 -15.00 3.50
C PRO A 310 -28.50 -15.86 3.97
N GLY A 311 -29.68 -15.24 4.15
CA GLY A 311 -30.79 -15.92 4.78
C GLY A 311 -31.99 -15.04 5.10
N ALA A 312 -32.38 -14.13 4.21
CA ALA A 312 -33.72 -13.54 4.23
C ALA A 312 -34.21 -13.36 2.79
N VAL A 313 -34.28 -14.47 2.05
CA VAL A 313 -35.23 -14.54 0.93
C VAL A 313 -36.60 -14.41 1.59
N ALA A 314 -37.20 -13.24 1.46
CA ALA A 314 -38.56 -13.01 1.89
C ALA A 314 -39.43 -14.10 1.28
N ALA A 315 -39.96 -14.98 2.13
CA ALA A 315 -41.02 -15.91 1.76
C ALA A 315 -42.23 -15.06 1.36
N ALA A 316 -42.30 -14.69 0.07
CA ALA A 316 -43.51 -14.19 -0.52
C ALA A 316 -44.55 -15.31 -0.41
N ALA A 317 -45.48 -15.12 0.51
CA ALA A 317 -46.61 -15.99 0.74
C ALA A 317 -47.43 -16.09 -0.56
N PHE A 318 -47.23 -17.16 -1.33
CA PHE A 318 -48.22 -17.63 -2.27
C PHE A 318 -49.25 -18.44 -1.50
N THR A 319 -50.34 -17.79 -1.12
CA THR A 319 -51.56 -18.44 -0.66
C THR A 319 -52.12 -19.29 -1.80
N LEU A 320 -51.82 -20.59 -1.80
CA LEU A 320 -52.47 -21.57 -2.67
C LEU A 320 -53.89 -21.84 -2.14
N ALA A 321 -54.88 -21.33 -2.85
CA ALA A 321 -56.29 -21.71 -2.68
C ALA A 321 -56.48 -23.19 -3.11
N PRO A 322 -57.32 -23.97 -2.42
CA PRO A 322 -57.57 -25.37 -2.79
C PRO A 322 -58.62 -25.42 -3.92
N GLN A 323 -58.21 -25.83 -5.11
CA GLN A 323 -59.15 -26.22 -6.16
C GLN A 323 -59.59 -27.67 -5.98
N VAL A 324 -60.91 -27.82 -5.91
CA VAL A 324 -61.67 -29.05 -5.67
C VAL A 324 -61.46 -30.07 -6.79
N LEU A 325 -61.11 -31.29 -6.40
CA LEU A 325 -61.08 -32.49 -7.25
C LEU A 325 -62.49 -32.86 -7.74
N LEU A 326 -62.66 -32.95 -9.06
CA LEU A 326 -63.69 -33.74 -9.72
C LEU A 326 -63.11 -34.29 -11.03
N GLY A 327 -62.69 -35.55 -11.03
CA GLY A 327 -62.70 -36.40 -12.23
C GLY A 327 -63.99 -37.22 -12.28
N PRO A 328 -64.18 -38.20 -13.19
CA PRO A 328 -63.31 -38.66 -14.29
C PRO A 328 -64.08 -38.88 -15.63
N LEU A 329 -63.39 -39.31 -16.71
CA LEU A 329 -63.79 -40.26 -17.79
C LEU A 329 -62.90 -40.01 -19.04
N MET A 330 -61.94 -40.88 -19.38
CA MET A 330 -62.06 -42.04 -20.29
C MET A 330 -62.62 -41.72 -21.70
N LEU A 331 -61.76 -41.66 -22.73
CA LEU A 331 -61.72 -42.65 -23.84
C LEU A 331 -60.64 -42.33 -24.91
N LEU A 332 -59.89 -43.39 -25.25
CA LEU A 332 -59.24 -43.76 -26.51
C LEU A 332 -59.49 -42.90 -27.78
N ALA A 333 -58.43 -42.67 -28.59
CA ALA A 333 -58.18 -43.39 -29.86
C ALA A 333 -57.19 -42.70 -30.84
N LEU A 334 -56.22 -43.50 -31.32
CA LEU A 334 -55.69 -43.63 -32.69
C LEU A 334 -54.89 -42.48 -33.38
N LEU A 335 -53.56 -42.71 -33.52
CA LEU A 335 -52.66 -42.70 -34.72
C LEU A 335 -53.14 -42.05 -36.06
N PRO A 336 -52.30 -41.90 -37.11
CA PRO A 336 -50.98 -41.23 -37.27
C PRO A 336 -50.89 -40.37 -38.59
N VAL A 337 -49.79 -39.61 -38.79
CA VAL A 337 -49.03 -39.39 -40.06
C VAL A 337 -49.69 -38.74 -41.32
N LEU A 338 -48.86 -37.98 -42.07
CA LEU A 338 -49.00 -37.35 -43.43
C LEU A 338 -49.62 -35.93 -43.42
N TRP A 339 -49.05 -34.87 -44.03
CA TRP A 339 -48.02 -34.68 -45.09
C TRP A 339 -47.08 -33.53 -44.75
#